data_AF-A0A7V5HYK7-F1
#
_entry.id   AF-A0A7V5HYK7-F1
#
_cell.length_a   1.000
_cell.length_b   1.000
_cell.length_c   1.000
_cell.angle_alpha   90.00
_cell.angle_beta   90.00
_cell.angle_gamma   90.00
#
_symmetry.space_group_name_H-M   'P 1'
#
loop_
_entity.id
_entity.type
_entity.pdbx_description
1 polymer ?
#
loop_
_entity_poly.entity_id
_entity_poly.type
_entity_poly.pdbx_seq_one_letter_code
_entity_poly.pdbx_strand_id
1 'polypeptide(L)'
;MNKEYIKDVLRKVEKRELSLDEALEKLKDLCFENLGFARIDHHRELRRGFPEVIFCQGKSLDQIKSIAKAMLEKNKLLLATRASKEVYEVVRELTDKVFYHPVARV
;
A
#
# COMPACT_ATOMS: atom_id res chain seq x y z
N MET A 1 3.09 -5.45 -11.81
CA MET A 1 2.81 -4.66 -13.02
C MET A 1 1.40 -4.95 -13.52
N ASN A 2 0.44 -4.07 -13.21
CA ASN A 2 -0.93 -4.18 -13.69
C ASN A 2 -0.97 -3.79 -15.19
N LYS A 3 -0.82 -4.80 -16.07
CA LYS A 3 -0.69 -4.61 -17.52
C LYS A 3 -1.95 -3.97 -18.15
N GLU A 4 -3.13 -4.22 -17.60
CA GLU A 4 -4.38 -3.66 -18.10
C GLU A 4 -4.48 -2.17 -17.79
N TYR A 5 -4.13 -1.77 -16.56
CA TYR A 5 -4.07 -0.36 -16.19
C TYR A 5 -3.06 0.43 -17.03
N ILE A 6 -1.85 -0.13 -17.24
CA ILE A 6 -0.84 0.52 -18.08
C ILE A 6 -1.34 0.65 -19.52
N LYS A 7 -1.98 -0.39 -20.09
CA LYS A 7 -2.57 -0.31 -21.42
C LYS A 7 -3.66 0.76 -21.51
N ASP A 8 -4.48 0.91 -20.47
CA ASP A 8 -5.52 1.96 -20.41
C ASP A 8 -4.91 3.36 -20.40
N VAL A 9 -3.91 3.61 -19.53
CA VAL A 9 -3.22 4.90 -19.46
C VAL A 9 -2.55 5.23 -20.81
N LEU A 10 -1.85 4.27 -21.42
CA LEU A 10 -1.19 4.49 -22.72
C LEU A 10 -2.21 4.76 -23.84
N ARG A 11 -3.36 4.07 -23.86
CA ARG A 11 -4.44 4.35 -24.83
C ARG A 11 -5.02 5.76 -24.67
N LYS A 12 -5.15 6.26 -23.43
CA LYS A 12 -5.65 7.62 -23.17
C LYS A 12 -4.66 8.68 -23.67
N VAL A 13 -3.36 8.44 -23.53
CA VAL A 13 -2.32 9.30 -24.13
C VAL A 13 -2.40 9.28 -25.66
N GLU A 14 -2.52 8.09 -26.27
CA GLU A 14 -2.66 7.93 -27.72
C GLU A 14 -3.87 8.70 -28.26
N LYS A 15 -5.00 8.67 -27.54
CA LYS A 15 -6.22 9.42 -27.86
C LYS A 15 -6.16 10.91 -27.53
N ARG A 16 -5.07 11.42 -26.94
CA ARG A 16 -4.92 12.79 -26.41
C ARG A 16 -5.95 13.16 -25.34
N GLU A 17 -6.51 12.16 -24.65
CA GLU A 17 -7.39 12.33 -23.49
C GLU A 17 -6.58 12.59 -22.20
N LEU A 18 -5.28 12.31 -22.25
CA LEU A 18 -4.34 12.49 -21.14
C LEU A 18 -3.01 13.03 -21.71
N SER A 19 -2.42 14.02 -21.05
CA SER A 19 -1.08 14.48 -21.40
C SER A 19 0.00 13.45 -20.99
N LEU A 20 1.18 13.58 -21.59
CA LEU A 20 2.33 12.74 -21.23
C LEU A 20 2.71 12.92 -19.76
N ASP A 21 2.69 14.15 -19.24
CA ASP A 21 3.04 14.45 -17.86
C ASP A 21 2.04 13.87 -16.86
N GLU A 22 0.73 13.95 -17.15
CA GLU A 22 -0.31 13.33 -16.33
C GLU A 22 -0.23 11.80 -16.35
N ALA A 23 0.15 11.21 -17.48
CA ALA A 23 0.42 9.78 -17.56
C ALA A 23 1.62 9.40 -16.70
N LEU A 24 2.73 10.14 -16.78
CA LEU A 24 3.92 9.87 -15.99
C LEU A 24 3.63 9.93 -14.49
N GLU A 25 2.90 10.94 -14.01
CA GLU A 25 2.51 11.02 -12.59
C GLU A 25 1.59 9.86 -12.17
N LYS A 26 0.63 9.44 -13.02
CA LYS A 26 -0.21 8.25 -12.75
C LYS A 26 0.59 6.94 -12.71
N LEU A 27 1.68 6.86 -13.48
CA LEU A 27 2.51 5.66 -13.57
C LEU A 27 3.64 5.63 -12.53
N LYS A 28 3.99 6.77 -11.93
CA LYS A 28 5.12 6.96 -11.00
C LYS A 28 5.10 6.01 -9.80
N ASP A 29 3.94 5.86 -9.17
CA ASP A 29 3.79 5.06 -7.96
C ASP A 29 3.29 3.63 -8.22
N LEU A 30 3.31 3.16 -9.48
CA LEU A 30 2.89 1.81 -9.81
C LEU A 30 3.75 0.76 -9.13
N CYS A 31 5.06 0.97 -9.13
CA CYS A 31 6.00 -0.04 -8.66
C CYS A 31 6.21 0.01 -7.16
N PHE A 32 6.31 1.21 -6.60
CA PHE A 32 6.56 1.43 -5.19
C PHE A 32 6.14 2.85 -4.81
N GLU A 33 5.69 3.01 -3.58
CA GLU A 33 5.40 4.31 -2.98
C GLU A 33 6.43 4.57 -1.88
N ASN A 34 6.98 5.79 -1.86
CA ASN A 34 8.02 6.16 -0.90
C ASN A 34 7.48 7.19 0.09
N LEU A 35 7.33 6.80 1.35
CA LEU A 35 6.88 7.65 2.46
C LEU A 35 8.05 8.35 3.17
N GLY A 36 9.28 8.26 2.64
CA GLY A 36 10.49 8.81 3.24
C GLY A 36 11.11 7.92 4.32
N PHE A 37 10.29 7.26 5.14
CA PHE A 37 10.71 6.31 6.18
C PHE A 37 10.34 4.85 5.85
N ALA A 38 9.54 4.64 4.82
CA ALA A 38 9.14 3.32 4.34
C ALA A 38 8.92 3.36 2.83
N ARG A 39 9.27 2.26 2.15
CA ARG A 39 9.00 2.05 0.73
C ARG A 39 8.04 0.88 0.58
N ILE A 40 6.82 1.17 0.13
CA ILE A 40 5.75 0.18 -0.01
C ILE A 40 5.82 -0.38 -1.43
N ASP A 41 6.01 -1.68 -1.56
CA ASP A 41 6.03 -2.36 -2.87
C ASP A 41 4.64 -2.85 -3.25
N HIS A 42 3.90 -1.99 -3.96
CA HIS A 42 2.57 -2.30 -4.47
C HIS A 42 2.56 -3.42 -5.52
N HIS A 43 3.72 -3.78 -6.07
CA HIS A 43 3.86 -4.88 -7.02
C HIS A 43 4.19 -6.22 -6.37
N ARG A 44 4.41 -6.30 -5.05
CA ARG A 44 4.78 -7.56 -4.40
C ARG A 44 3.72 -8.63 -4.59
N GLU A 45 2.44 -8.28 -4.48
CA GLU A 45 1.32 -9.21 -4.69
C GLU A 45 1.38 -9.84 -6.08
N LEU A 46 1.62 -9.03 -7.11
CA LEU A 46 1.74 -9.53 -8.48
C LEU A 46 2.96 -10.42 -8.71
N ARG A 47 4.05 -10.25 -7.94
CA ARG A 47 5.29 -11.03 -8.10
C ARG A 47 5.35 -12.27 -7.20
N ARG A 48 4.65 -12.26 -6.07
CA ARG A 48 4.78 -13.27 -5.00
C ARG A 48 3.46 -13.92 -4.62
N GLY A 49 2.33 -13.43 -5.12
CA GLY A 49 0.99 -13.91 -4.80
C GLY A 49 0.40 -13.40 -3.47
N PHE A 50 1.13 -12.54 -2.74
CA PHE A 50 0.68 -11.95 -1.49
C PHE A 50 1.17 -10.48 -1.36
N PRO A 51 0.36 -9.59 -0.76
CA PRO A 51 0.72 -8.18 -0.61
C PRO A 51 1.88 -7.97 0.37
N GLU A 52 2.42 -6.76 0.39
CA GLU A 52 3.40 -6.36 1.41
C GLU A 52 2.81 -6.48 2.83
N VAL A 53 3.67 -6.63 3.83
CA VAL A 53 3.27 -6.73 5.25
C VAL A 53 3.94 -5.64 6.07
N ILE A 54 3.23 -5.08 7.05
CA ILE A 54 3.81 -4.09 7.96
C ILE A 54 4.50 -4.80 9.12
N PHE A 55 5.82 -4.86 9.10
CA PHE A 55 6.58 -5.20 10.30
C PHE A 55 6.55 -4.04 11.30
N CYS A 56 5.80 -4.18 12.40
CA CYS A 56 5.50 -3.07 13.32
C CYS A 56 6.61 -2.80 14.34
N GLN A 57 7.36 -3.83 14.73
CA GLN A 57 8.38 -3.71 15.76
C GLN A 57 9.47 -2.69 15.36
N GLY A 58 9.72 -1.71 16.22
CA GLY A 58 10.72 -0.66 16.00
C GLY A 58 10.23 0.55 15.19
N LYS A 59 8.96 0.58 14.75
CA LYS A 59 8.34 1.75 14.11
C LYS A 59 7.51 2.54 15.10
N SER A 60 7.36 3.85 14.88
CA SER A 60 6.40 4.66 15.64
C SER A 60 4.97 4.38 15.20
N LEU A 61 4.01 4.69 16.08
CA LEU A 61 2.58 4.56 15.76
C LEU A 61 2.18 5.40 14.53
N ASP A 62 2.72 6.62 14.40
CA ASP A 62 2.47 7.48 13.25
C ASP A 62 2.98 6.86 11.94
N GLN A 63 4.20 6.30 11.96
CA GLN A 63 4.75 5.61 10.79
C GLN A 63 3.87 4.43 10.39
N ILE A 64 3.41 3.64 11.36
CA ILE A 64 2.53 2.49 11.10
C ILE A 64 1.19 2.97 10.53
N LYS A 65 0.60 4.02 11.09
CA LYS A 65 -0.66 4.62 10.60
C LYS A 65 -0.52 5.09 9.15
N SER A 66 0.56 5.79 8.83
CA SER A 66 0.83 6.26 7.46
C SER A 66 1.02 5.11 6.48
N ILE A 67 1.78 4.08 6.84
CA ILE A 67 1.96 2.89 5.99
C ILE A 67 0.62 2.17 5.78
N ALA A 68 -0.13 1.94 6.87
CA ALA A 68 -1.43 1.27 6.81
C ALA A 68 -2.42 2.03 5.93
N LYS A 69 -2.47 3.36 6.05
CA LYS A 69 -3.32 4.21 5.21
C LYS A 69 -2.95 4.08 3.73
N ALA A 70 -1.68 4.25 3.37
CA ALA A 70 -1.22 4.14 1.98
C ALA A 70 -1.47 2.73 1.40
N MET A 71 -1.30 1.68 2.20
CA MET A 71 -1.60 0.31 1.78
C MET A 71 -3.10 0.08 1.57
N LEU A 72 -3.97 0.60 2.45
CA LEU A 72 -5.43 0.45 2.34
C LEU A 72 -6.03 1.24 1.17
N GLU A 73 -5.40 2.35 0.75
CA GLU A 73 -5.84 3.12 -0.42
C GLU A 73 -5.65 2.35 -1.73
N LYS A 74 -4.63 1.47 -1.82
CA LYS A 74 -4.30 0.74 -3.06
C LYS A 74 -4.64 -0.75 -3.03
N ASN A 75 -4.55 -1.39 -1.86
CA ASN A 75 -4.76 -2.82 -1.68
C ASN A 75 -5.96 -3.10 -0.77
N LYS A 76 -6.66 -4.20 -1.04
CA LYS A 76 -7.81 -4.64 -0.23
C LYS A 76 -7.41 -5.38 1.05
N LEU A 77 -6.14 -5.78 1.16
CA LEU A 77 -5.64 -6.63 2.24
C LEU A 77 -4.42 -6.00 2.91
N LEU A 78 -4.46 -5.94 4.23
CA LEU A 78 -3.39 -5.44 5.10
C LEU A 78 -3.07 -6.50 6.15
N LEU A 79 -1.79 -6.82 6.31
CA LEU A 79 -1.28 -7.64 7.41
C LEU A 79 -0.19 -6.88 8.16
N ALA A 80 -0.39 -6.67 9.45
CA ALA A 80 0.56 -6.04 10.36
C ALA A 80 1.14 -7.09 11.32
N THR A 81 2.43 -7.36 11.19
CA THR A 81 3.17 -8.36 11.94
C THR A 81 3.81 -7.77 13.19
N ARG A 82 3.90 -8.57 14.26
CA ARG A 82 4.36 -8.14 15.60
C ARG A 82 3.68 -6.86 16.10
N ALA A 83 2.38 -6.72 15.85
CA ALA A 83 1.59 -5.58 16.27
C ALA A 83 1.26 -5.65 17.77
N SER A 84 1.46 -4.55 18.48
CA SER A 84 0.95 -4.39 19.84
C SER A 84 -0.53 -3.96 19.82
N LYS A 85 -1.15 -3.86 21.00
CA LYS A 85 -2.54 -3.41 21.11
C LYS A 85 -2.70 -1.96 20.65
N GLU A 86 -1.72 -1.11 20.93
CA GLU A 86 -1.69 0.30 20.51
C GLU A 86 -1.66 0.41 18.99
N VAL A 87 -0.91 -0.47 18.31
CA VAL A 87 -0.91 -0.55 16.84
C VAL A 87 -2.29 -0.88 16.30
N TYR A 88 -2.97 -1.87 16.91
CA TYR A 88 -4.33 -2.22 16.51
C TYR A 88 -5.29 -1.04 16.68
N GLU A 89 -5.25 -0.33 17.81
CA GLU A 89 -6.12 0.82 18.07
C GLU A 89 -5.93 1.90 17.01
N VAL A 90 -4.67 2.21 16.66
CA VAL A 90 -4.35 3.20 15.63
C VAL A 90 -4.82 2.78 14.23
N VAL A 91 -4.70 1.50 13.88
CA VAL A 91 -5.18 0.99 12.58
C VAL A 91 -6.71 0.94 12.52
N ARG A 92 -7.37 0.68 13.66
CA ARG A 92 -8.84 0.66 13.76
C ARG A 92 -9.46 2.02 13.47
N GLU A 93 -8.75 3.12 13.71
CA GLU A 93 -9.20 4.46 13.30
C GLU A 93 -9.29 4.63 11.78
N LEU A 94 -8.59 3.80 10.99
CA LEU A 94 -8.57 3.85 9.54
C LEU A 94 -9.64 2.95 8.90
N THR A 95 -10.02 1.87 9.57
CA THR A 95 -10.99 0.89 9.07
C THR A 95 -11.59 0.06 10.20
N ASP A 96 -12.90 -0.16 10.14
CA ASP A 96 -13.60 -1.04 11.08
C ASP A 96 -13.40 -2.53 10.78
N LYS A 97 -12.81 -2.87 9.62
CA LYS A 97 -12.57 -4.24 9.16
C LYS A 97 -11.19 -4.76 9.55
N VAL A 98 -10.85 -4.64 10.83
CA VAL A 98 -9.55 -5.09 11.37
C VAL A 98 -9.74 -6.08 12.51
N PHE A 99 -8.93 -7.14 12.52
CA PHE A 99 -8.91 -8.15 13.57
C PHE A 99 -7.52 -8.18 14.22
N TYR A 100 -7.48 -8.29 15.56
CA TYR A 100 -6.24 -8.35 16.32
C TYR A 100 -6.04 -9.72 16.97
N HIS A 101 -4.87 -10.32 16.74
CA HIS A 101 -4.46 -11.56 17.37
C HIS A 101 -3.38 -11.28 18.45
N PRO A 102 -3.72 -11.22 19.74
CA PRO A 102 -2.83 -10.75 20.80
C PRO A 102 -1.60 -11.65 21.06
N VAL A 103 -1.68 -12.93 20.68
CA VAL A 103 -0.60 -13.91 20.88
C VAL A 103 0.24 -14.16 19.63
N ALA A 104 -0.22 -13.69 18.46
CA ALA A 104 0.48 -13.92 17.20
C ALA A 104 1.80 -13.13 17.16
N ARG A 105 2.89 -13.80 16.76
CA ARG A 105 4.23 -13.18 16.56
C ARG A 105 4.78 -13.33 15.14
N VAL A 106 3.89 -13.62 14.19
CA VAL A 106 4.18 -13.60 12.75
C VAL A 106 4.65 -12.21 12.36
#